data_AF-A0A935I434-F1
#
_entry.id   AF-A0A935I434-F1
#
_cell.length_a   1.000
_cell.length_b   1.000
_cell.length_c   1.000
_cell.angle_alpha   90.00
_cell.angle_beta   90.00
_cell.angle_gamma   90.00
#
_symmetry.space_group_name_H-M   'P 1'
#
loop_
_entity.id
_entity.type
_entity.pdbx_description
1 polymer ?
#
loop_
_entity_poly.entity_id
_entity_poly.type
_entity_poly.pdbx_seq_one_letter_code
_entity_poly.pdbx_strand_id
1 'polypeptide(L)'
;MPTRVSWGGPAVAVGDVDGDGLDDVLFGDRLGRSIATFLQKTPGSFVRSNSGLDGVDTTYETQAMVLVDIDNDGDRDLLVAGGGPEFAEEDVERGLRVYINNGKGMLTRQLTGVPQISTNATTINACDYDGDGDFDVFIGGGVETDRYPYASQSYLPFPTMEGALHRCHSTVIPDVVRIGIIRSALWSDIDNDGRLISSLMASGCPYHLPKHRSEVRKRFRCGRT
;
A
#
# COMPACT_ATOMS: atom_id res chain seq x y z
N MET A 1 8.95 -5.06 31.01
CA MET A 1 8.70 -6.04 29.92
C MET A 1 9.79 -5.86 28.87
N PRO A 2 10.62 -6.86 28.52
CA PRO A 2 11.79 -6.65 27.69
C PRO A 2 11.56 -7.18 26.27
N THR A 3 10.78 -6.46 25.47
CA THR A 3 10.95 -6.30 24.00
C THR A 3 9.82 -5.39 23.50
N ARG A 4 10.11 -4.10 23.33
CA ARG A 4 9.21 -3.15 22.68
C ARG A 4 9.55 -3.15 21.19
N VAL A 5 8.58 -3.42 20.32
CA VAL A 5 8.77 -3.29 18.87
C VAL A 5 8.99 -1.80 18.58
N SER A 6 10.02 -1.47 17.79
CA SER A 6 10.29 -0.09 17.39
C SER A 6 9.16 0.44 16.53
N TRP A 7 8.69 1.65 16.82
CA TRP A 7 7.82 2.43 15.94
C TRP A 7 8.53 2.59 14.59
N GLY A 8 7.88 2.17 13.49
CA GLY A 8 8.26 2.68 12.17
C GLY A 8 8.10 4.20 12.20
N GLY A 9 9.08 4.94 11.67
CA GLY A 9 8.91 6.39 11.49
C GLY A 9 7.70 6.68 10.59
N PRO A 10 7.21 7.94 10.53
CA PRO A 10 6.13 8.27 9.61
C PRO A 10 6.55 7.84 8.20
N ALA A 11 5.67 7.12 7.52
CA ALA A 11 5.97 6.69 6.15
C ALA A 11 6.25 7.90 5.26
N VAL A 12 7.01 7.69 4.19
CA VAL A 12 7.27 8.70 3.18
C VAL A 12 6.92 8.12 1.83
N ALA A 13 6.20 8.88 1.01
CA ALA A 13 5.98 8.59 -0.39
C ALA A 13 6.60 9.70 -1.24
N VAL A 14 7.18 9.32 -2.37
CA VAL A 14 7.87 10.23 -3.30
C VAL A 14 7.40 9.94 -4.72
N GLY A 15 7.08 10.99 -5.47
CA GLY A 15 6.65 10.91 -6.86
C GLY A 15 6.01 12.22 -7.32
N ASP A 16 5.87 12.40 -8.62
CA ASP A 16 5.22 13.57 -9.22
C ASP A 16 3.70 13.54 -8.97
N VAL A 17 3.21 14.39 -8.08
CA VAL A 17 1.79 14.43 -7.67
C VAL A 17 1.05 15.60 -8.34
N ASP A 18 1.74 16.68 -8.71
CA ASP A 18 1.15 17.82 -9.41
C ASP A 18 1.34 17.82 -10.93
N GLY A 19 1.99 16.79 -11.48
CA GLY A 19 2.15 16.54 -12.91
C GLY A 19 3.17 17.46 -13.58
N ASP A 20 4.07 18.10 -12.81
CA ASP A 20 5.06 19.05 -13.32
C ASP A 20 6.38 18.40 -13.75
N GLY A 21 6.50 17.08 -13.58
CA GLY A 21 7.67 16.27 -13.91
C GLY A 21 8.76 16.28 -12.83
N LEU A 22 8.50 16.87 -11.66
CA LEU A 22 9.39 16.84 -10.50
C LEU A 22 8.83 15.92 -9.41
N ASP A 23 9.70 15.21 -8.71
CA ASP A 23 9.27 14.37 -7.59
C ASP A 23 8.84 15.23 -6.39
N ASP A 24 7.64 15.01 -5.90
CA ASP A 24 7.11 15.60 -4.67
C ASP A 24 7.30 14.65 -3.49
N VAL A 25 7.12 15.16 -2.27
CA VAL A 25 7.30 14.37 -1.05
C VAL A 25 6.09 14.49 -0.13
N LEU A 26 5.54 13.33 0.25
CA LEU A 26 4.45 13.21 1.20
C LEU A 26 4.94 12.52 2.47
N PHE A 27 4.63 13.13 3.63
CA PHE A 27 4.94 12.58 4.95
C PHE A 27 3.68 12.07 5.62
N GLY A 28 3.74 10.83 6.10
CA GLY A 28 2.64 10.13 6.74
C GLY A 28 2.11 10.83 7.99
N ASP A 29 0.84 10.56 8.28
CA ASP A 29 0.19 11.08 9.47
C ASP A 29 0.64 10.39 10.77
N ARG A 30 0.22 11.00 11.87
CA ARG A 30 0.24 10.43 13.22
C ARG A 30 -1.02 10.92 13.92
N LEU A 31 -1.48 10.24 14.96
CA LEU A 31 -2.63 10.64 15.77
C LEU A 31 -2.63 12.15 16.10
N GLY A 32 -3.67 12.84 15.63
CA GLY A 32 -3.88 14.29 15.73
C GLY A 32 -3.19 15.14 14.66
N ARG A 33 -2.58 14.53 13.63
CA ARG A 33 -1.92 15.20 12.50
C ARG A 33 -2.38 14.59 11.19
N SER A 34 -2.22 15.33 10.11
CA SER A 34 -2.52 14.88 8.75
C SER A 34 -1.25 14.59 7.97
N ILE A 35 -1.42 13.89 6.87
CA ILE A 35 -0.39 13.72 5.85
C ILE A 35 0.00 15.12 5.34
N ALA A 36 1.31 15.39 5.28
CA ALA A 36 1.83 16.66 4.82
C ALA A 36 2.47 16.49 3.44
N THR A 37 2.02 17.28 2.48
CA THR A 37 2.49 17.26 1.09
C THR A 37 3.40 18.45 0.82
N PHE A 38 4.54 18.18 0.21
CA PHE A 38 5.52 19.17 -0.20
C PHE A 38 5.78 19.03 -1.69
N LEU A 39 5.38 20.04 -2.44
CA LEU A 39 5.59 20.07 -3.88
C LEU A 39 6.97 20.63 -4.17
N GLN A 40 7.70 19.95 -5.04
CA GLN A 40 8.95 20.47 -5.57
C GLN A 40 8.65 21.59 -6.57
N LYS A 41 9.48 22.63 -6.60
CA LYS A 41 9.32 23.75 -7.54
C LYS A 41 10.56 23.94 -8.40
N THR A 42 11.71 23.58 -7.84
CA THR A 42 12.98 23.38 -8.54
C THR A 42 13.74 22.27 -7.82
N PRO A 43 14.74 21.63 -8.45
CA PRO A 43 15.53 20.58 -7.82
C PRO A 43 16.03 20.97 -6.42
N GLY A 44 15.56 20.28 -5.38
CA GLY A 44 15.89 20.51 -3.98
C GLY A 44 15.11 21.61 -3.26
N SER A 45 14.15 22.28 -3.92
CA SER A 45 13.32 23.32 -3.33
C SER A 45 11.86 22.88 -3.23
N PHE A 46 11.35 22.86 -1.99
CA PHE A 46 10.02 22.34 -1.67
C PHE A 46 9.14 23.39 -1.01
N VAL A 47 7.85 23.39 -1.37
CA VAL A 47 6.83 24.24 -0.76
C VAL A 47 5.70 23.35 -0.25
N ARG A 48 5.27 23.56 1.00
CA ARG A 48 4.12 22.85 1.55
C ARG A 48 2.88 23.19 0.71
N SER A 49 2.20 22.17 0.23
CA SER A 49 0.94 22.31 -0.51
C SER A 49 -0.26 22.02 0.37
N ASN A 50 -1.40 22.60 0.01
CA ASN A 50 -2.70 22.15 0.49
C ASN A 50 -3.22 21.09 -0.48
N SER A 51 -2.87 19.84 -0.23
CA SER A 51 -3.27 18.71 -1.07
C SER A 51 -4.66 18.16 -0.76
N GLY A 52 -5.48 18.89 0.00
CA GLY A 52 -6.80 18.42 0.45
C GLY A 52 -6.77 17.46 1.65
N LEU A 53 -5.58 17.08 2.11
CA LEU A 53 -5.41 16.14 3.24
C LEU A 53 -5.36 16.83 4.61
N ASP A 54 -5.28 18.16 4.65
CA ASP A 54 -5.24 18.91 5.92
C ASP A 54 -6.52 18.68 6.74
N GLY A 55 -6.37 18.10 7.93
CA GLY A 55 -7.47 17.73 8.82
C GLY A 55 -8.18 16.41 8.47
N VAL A 56 -7.79 15.74 7.39
CA VAL A 56 -8.36 14.45 6.97
C VAL A 56 -7.70 13.31 7.74
N ASP A 57 -8.51 12.33 8.16
CA ASP A 57 -8.08 11.04 8.71
C ASP A 57 -7.07 11.12 9.88
N THR A 58 -7.17 12.16 10.70
CA THR A 58 -6.24 12.47 11.80
C THR A 58 -6.31 11.52 13.00
N THR A 59 -7.23 10.57 13.01
CA THR A 59 -7.42 9.60 14.10
C THR A 59 -6.58 8.33 13.94
N TYR A 60 -5.78 8.26 12.88
CA TYR A 60 -5.01 7.08 12.50
C TYR A 60 -3.51 7.36 12.47
N GLU A 61 -2.71 6.30 12.39
CA GLU A 61 -1.26 6.39 12.18
C GLU A 61 -0.89 5.69 10.88
N THR A 62 -0.04 6.35 10.10
CA THR A 62 0.45 5.86 8.82
C THR A 62 1.70 5.02 9.04
N GLN A 63 1.61 3.73 8.71
CA GLN A 63 2.75 2.81 8.78
C GLN A 63 3.48 2.70 7.45
N ALA A 64 2.75 2.72 6.33
CA ALA A 64 3.33 2.67 5.00
C ALA A 64 2.49 3.47 4.00
N MET A 65 3.13 4.01 2.97
CA MET A 65 2.47 4.72 1.87
C MET A 65 3.15 4.42 0.55
N VAL A 66 2.39 4.50 -0.54
CA VAL A 66 2.91 4.43 -1.91
C VAL A 66 2.10 5.35 -2.81
N LEU A 67 2.78 5.97 -3.79
CA LEU A 67 2.16 6.69 -4.89
C LEU A 67 2.09 5.75 -6.10
N VAL A 68 0.89 5.57 -6.67
CA VAL A 68 0.65 4.69 -7.81
C VAL A 68 -0.57 5.17 -8.58
N ASP A 69 -0.58 4.97 -9.89
CA ASP A 69 -1.74 5.24 -10.75
C ASP A 69 -2.72 4.05 -10.60
N ILE A 70 -3.67 4.11 -9.66
CA ILE A 70 -4.49 2.93 -9.30
C ILE A 70 -5.73 2.78 -10.18
N ASP A 71 -6.16 3.86 -10.82
CA ASP A 71 -7.30 3.88 -11.73
C ASP A 71 -6.91 4.06 -13.21
N ASN A 72 -5.61 4.11 -13.51
CA ASN A 72 -5.02 4.16 -14.86
C ASN A 72 -5.42 5.43 -15.62
N ASP A 73 -5.57 6.55 -14.90
CA ASP A 73 -5.88 7.86 -15.47
C ASP A 73 -4.64 8.69 -15.81
N GLY A 74 -3.46 8.21 -15.41
CA GLY A 74 -2.16 8.80 -15.68
C GLY A 74 -1.64 9.73 -14.58
N ASP A 75 -2.37 9.92 -13.49
CA ASP A 75 -1.89 10.59 -12.30
C ASP A 75 -1.45 9.62 -11.19
N ARG A 76 -0.83 10.14 -10.13
CA ARG A 76 -0.36 9.33 -9.01
C ARG A 76 -1.31 9.48 -7.82
N ASP A 77 -2.08 8.44 -7.56
CA ASP A 77 -2.91 8.29 -6.37
C ASP A 77 -2.08 7.90 -5.15
N LEU A 78 -2.60 8.21 -3.97
CA LEU A 78 -1.95 7.88 -2.71
C LEU A 78 -2.67 6.71 -2.03
N LEU A 79 -1.93 5.62 -1.82
CA LEU A 79 -2.36 4.50 -1.00
C LEU A 79 -1.64 4.55 0.34
N VAL A 80 -2.41 4.43 1.42
CA VAL A 80 -1.93 4.51 2.80
C VAL A 80 -2.35 3.25 3.53
N ALA A 81 -1.37 2.52 4.05
CA ALA A 81 -1.61 1.40 4.96
C ALA A 81 -1.29 1.85 6.39
N GLY A 82 -2.33 1.86 7.23
CA GLY A 82 -2.19 2.13 8.65
C GLY A 82 -2.11 0.86 9.48
N GLY A 83 -2.11 1.06 10.79
CA GLY A 83 -2.04 0.00 11.79
C GLY A 83 -1.12 0.37 12.94
N GLY A 84 -0.92 -0.58 13.83
CA GLY A 84 -0.03 -0.50 14.97
C GLY A 84 -0.39 -1.60 15.97
N PRO A 85 0.60 -2.16 16.70
CA PRO A 85 0.36 -3.26 17.64
C PRO A 85 -0.47 -2.83 18.86
N GLU A 86 -0.80 -1.55 19.00
CA GLU A 86 -1.65 -1.01 20.07
C GLU A 86 -3.13 -0.82 19.67
N PHE A 87 -3.50 -1.17 18.44
CA PHE A 87 -4.86 -1.00 17.93
C PHE A 87 -5.56 -2.35 17.67
N ALA A 88 -6.88 -2.38 17.87
CA ALA A 88 -7.71 -3.55 17.62
C ALA A 88 -7.80 -3.85 16.11
N GLU A 89 -7.69 -5.13 15.75
CA GLU A 89 -7.74 -5.60 14.36
C GLU A 89 -9.13 -5.48 13.70
N GLU A 90 -10.12 -4.93 14.38
CA GLU A 90 -11.48 -4.79 13.86
C GLU A 90 -11.74 -3.39 13.25
N ASP A 91 -10.82 -2.44 13.46
CA ASP A 91 -10.95 -1.09 12.90
C ASP A 91 -10.47 -1.05 11.45
N VAL A 92 -11.38 -1.36 10.54
CA VAL A 92 -11.08 -1.43 9.10
C VAL A 92 -10.69 -0.07 8.52
N GLU A 93 -11.17 1.04 9.09
CA GLU A 93 -10.81 2.38 8.61
C GLU A 93 -9.33 2.72 8.87
N ARG A 94 -8.69 1.98 9.79
CA ARG A 94 -7.25 2.06 10.08
C ARG A 94 -6.37 1.27 9.12
N GLY A 95 -6.94 0.37 8.33
CA GLY A 95 -6.16 -0.47 7.41
C GLY A 95 -5.77 0.27 6.14
N LEU A 96 -6.38 -0.11 5.01
CA LEU A 96 -6.09 0.51 3.72
C LEU A 96 -6.97 1.76 3.51
N ARG A 97 -6.33 2.89 3.25
CA ARG A 97 -6.95 4.14 2.82
C ARG A 97 -6.43 4.50 1.43
N VAL A 98 -7.33 4.91 0.55
CA VAL A 98 -7.02 5.29 -0.84
C VAL A 98 -7.44 6.74 -1.04
N TYR A 99 -6.56 7.54 -1.63
CA TYR A 99 -6.84 8.92 -1.99
C TYR A 99 -6.57 9.10 -3.47
N ILE A 100 -7.60 9.49 -4.21
CA ILE A 100 -7.54 9.71 -5.65
C ILE A 100 -7.03 11.11 -5.92
N ASN A 101 -6.05 11.22 -6.81
CA ASN A 101 -5.49 12.50 -7.24
C ASN A 101 -6.34 13.10 -8.38
N ASN A 102 -6.05 14.33 -8.77
CA ASN A 102 -6.69 14.98 -9.91
C ASN A 102 -5.67 15.53 -10.92
N GLY A 103 -4.46 14.99 -10.89
CA GLY A 103 -3.29 15.40 -11.66
C GLY A 103 -2.73 16.78 -11.30
N LYS A 104 -3.15 17.37 -10.18
CA LYS A 104 -2.71 18.72 -9.74
C LYS A 104 -2.35 18.76 -8.26
N GLY A 105 -2.11 17.61 -7.64
CA GLY A 105 -1.75 17.53 -6.23
C GLY A 105 -2.93 17.63 -5.26
N MET A 106 -4.18 17.49 -5.72
CA MET A 106 -5.36 17.49 -4.85
C MET A 106 -5.86 16.06 -4.65
N LEU A 107 -5.68 15.54 -3.44
CA LEU A 107 -5.98 14.17 -3.08
C LEU A 107 -7.32 14.10 -2.33
N THR A 108 -8.23 13.24 -2.79
CA THR A 108 -9.55 13.05 -2.20
C THR A 108 -9.74 11.62 -1.74
N ARG A 109 -10.17 11.43 -0.48
CA ARG A 109 -10.40 10.10 0.10
C ARG A 109 -11.48 9.34 -0.67
N GLN A 110 -11.14 8.16 -1.19
CA GLN A 110 -12.07 7.23 -1.79
C GLN A 110 -12.69 6.33 -0.70
N LEU A 111 -14.02 6.33 -0.63
CA LEU A 111 -14.78 5.59 0.38
C LEU A 111 -15.38 4.29 -0.16
N THR A 112 -15.64 4.24 -1.46
CA THR A 112 -16.31 3.15 -2.15
C THR A 112 -15.34 2.40 -3.03
N GLY A 113 -15.50 1.08 -3.15
CA GLY A 113 -14.56 0.27 -3.94
C GLY A 113 -13.21 0.07 -3.27
N VAL A 114 -13.07 0.40 -1.98
CA VAL A 114 -11.87 0.10 -1.19
C VAL A 114 -12.12 -1.14 -0.35
N PRO A 115 -11.26 -2.18 -0.42
CA PRO A 115 -11.45 -3.41 0.32
C PRO A 115 -11.27 -3.12 1.81
N GLN A 116 -12.12 -3.77 2.60
CA GLN A 116 -12.15 -3.63 4.04
C GLN A 116 -10.98 -4.40 4.71
N ILE A 117 -9.75 -3.92 4.51
CA ILE A 117 -8.53 -4.56 5.00
C ILE A 117 -8.26 -4.11 6.44
N SER A 118 -7.96 -5.05 7.33
CA SER A 118 -7.47 -4.74 8.67
C SER A 118 -6.26 -5.60 8.97
N THR A 119 -5.10 -4.96 9.14
CA THR A 119 -3.85 -5.60 9.52
C THR A 119 -2.91 -4.56 10.09
N ASN A 120 -1.97 -5.01 10.91
CA ASN A 120 -0.84 -4.19 11.30
C ASN A 120 0.15 -4.10 10.13
N ALA A 121 -0.08 -3.19 9.19
CA ALA A 121 0.75 -3.08 8.01
C ALA A 121 2.16 -2.57 8.36
N THR A 122 3.16 -3.09 7.66
CA THR A 122 4.57 -2.64 7.77
C THR A 122 5.12 -2.13 6.45
N THR A 123 4.50 -2.52 5.34
CA THR A 123 4.90 -2.13 3.99
C THR A 123 3.69 -2.19 3.09
N ILE A 124 3.66 -1.28 2.11
CA ILE A 124 2.74 -1.30 0.99
C ILE A 124 3.56 -1.05 -0.27
N ASN A 125 3.25 -1.77 -1.35
CA ASN A 125 3.85 -1.57 -2.67
C ASN A 125 2.79 -1.83 -3.74
N ALA A 126 3.01 -1.28 -4.93
CA ALA A 126 2.16 -1.56 -6.08
C ALA A 126 2.99 -1.90 -7.32
N CYS A 127 2.52 -2.86 -8.13
CA CYS A 127 3.08 -3.21 -9.44
C CYS A 127 2.03 -3.96 -10.27
N ASP A 128 2.13 -3.93 -11.59
CA ASP A 128 1.41 -4.86 -12.46
C ASP A 128 2.00 -6.28 -12.31
N TYR A 129 1.42 -7.09 -11.42
CA TYR A 129 1.95 -8.40 -11.06
C TYR A 129 1.50 -9.50 -12.03
N ASP A 130 0.28 -9.42 -12.55
CA ASP A 130 -0.23 -10.41 -13.49
C ASP A 130 -0.02 -10.06 -14.98
N GLY A 131 0.48 -8.85 -15.25
CA GLY A 131 0.86 -8.37 -16.57
C GLY A 131 -0.32 -7.92 -17.42
N ASP A 132 -1.42 -7.51 -16.78
CA ASP A 132 -2.63 -7.05 -17.47
C ASP A 132 -2.69 -5.52 -17.69
N GLY A 133 -1.73 -4.79 -17.10
CA GLY A 133 -1.59 -3.35 -17.23
C GLY A 133 -2.24 -2.55 -16.11
N ASP A 134 -2.89 -3.21 -15.14
CA ASP A 134 -3.41 -2.56 -13.94
C ASP A 134 -2.45 -2.80 -12.75
N PHE A 135 -2.33 -1.82 -11.84
CA PHE A 135 -1.39 -1.93 -10.72
C PHE A 135 -1.96 -2.74 -9.55
N ASP A 136 -1.39 -3.91 -9.29
CA ASP A 136 -1.69 -4.73 -8.12
C ASP A 136 -1.01 -4.22 -6.85
N VAL A 137 -1.73 -4.25 -5.73
CA VAL A 137 -1.25 -3.67 -4.47
C VAL A 137 -0.94 -4.78 -3.49
N PHE A 138 0.26 -4.78 -2.92
CA PHE A 138 0.69 -5.67 -1.85
C PHE A 138 0.76 -4.94 -0.51
N ILE A 139 0.16 -5.51 0.52
CA ILE A 139 0.20 -5.02 1.91
C ILE A 139 0.83 -6.10 2.78
N GLY A 140 1.98 -5.79 3.37
CA GLY A 140 2.71 -6.72 4.23
C GLY A 140 2.32 -6.60 5.69
N GLY A 141 1.82 -7.71 6.26
CA GLY A 141 1.47 -7.83 7.67
C GLY A 141 2.69 -7.90 8.58
N GLY A 142 2.66 -7.10 9.64
CA GLY A 142 3.66 -7.04 10.70
C GLY A 142 3.40 -8.03 11.81
N VAL A 143 3.40 -7.54 13.05
CA VAL A 143 3.17 -8.36 14.26
C VAL A 143 1.71 -8.23 14.68
N GLU A 144 1.07 -9.35 14.99
CA GLU A 144 -0.27 -9.39 15.58
C GLU A 144 -0.27 -8.63 16.93
N THR A 145 -1.27 -7.76 17.12
CA THR A 145 -1.43 -6.92 18.32
C THR A 145 -1.33 -7.79 19.59
N ASP A 146 -0.46 -7.40 20.52
CA ASP A 146 -0.15 -8.11 21.78
C ASP A 146 0.30 -9.59 21.64
N ARG A 147 0.67 -10.03 20.44
CA ARG A 147 0.94 -11.44 20.13
C ARG A 147 2.27 -11.62 19.39
N TYR A 148 3.37 -11.13 19.95
CA TYR A 148 4.70 -11.48 19.43
C TYR A 148 5.03 -12.96 19.69
N PRO A 149 5.60 -13.72 18.72
CA PRO A 149 6.04 -13.33 17.37
C PRO A 149 5.05 -13.75 16.24
N TYR A 150 3.74 -13.75 16.51
CA TYR A 150 2.74 -14.08 15.50
C TYR A 150 2.60 -12.94 14.47
N ALA A 151 2.45 -13.31 13.20
CA ALA A 151 2.37 -12.37 12.10
C ALA A 151 0.92 -12.00 11.79
N SER A 152 0.66 -10.71 11.54
CA SER A 152 -0.63 -10.26 11.02
C SER A 152 -0.81 -10.69 9.56
N GLN A 153 -2.06 -10.73 9.09
CA GLN A 153 -2.39 -11.13 7.73
C GLN A 153 -1.79 -10.16 6.69
N SER A 154 -1.20 -10.71 5.64
CA SER A 154 -0.80 -9.94 4.44
C SER A 154 -1.88 -10.02 3.36
N TYR A 155 -1.96 -9.00 2.51
CA TYR A 155 -2.97 -8.91 1.45
C TYR A 155 -2.35 -8.55 0.10
N LEU A 156 -2.97 -9.04 -0.98
CA LEU A 156 -2.66 -8.66 -2.35
C LEU A 156 -3.99 -8.29 -3.07
N PRO A 157 -4.56 -7.10 -2.81
CA PRO A 157 -5.70 -6.59 -3.57
C PRO A 157 -5.36 -6.27 -5.03
N PHE A 158 -6.34 -6.52 -5.90
CA PHE A 158 -6.27 -6.27 -7.35
C PHE A 158 -7.26 -5.15 -7.70
N PRO A 159 -6.88 -4.17 -8.54
CA PRO A 159 -7.79 -3.17 -9.08
C PRO A 159 -8.78 -3.77 -10.09
N THR A 160 -9.84 -3.01 -10.40
CA THR A 160 -10.74 -3.25 -11.52
C THR A 160 -10.47 -2.23 -12.62
N MET A 161 -10.99 -2.51 -13.81
CA MET A 161 -11.08 -1.55 -14.92
C MET A 161 -11.81 -0.22 -14.60
N GLU A 162 -12.38 -0.05 -13.41
CA GLU A 162 -13.06 1.17 -12.96
C GLU A 162 -12.36 1.80 -11.74
N GLY A 163 -11.12 1.42 -11.43
CA GLY A 163 -10.33 1.96 -10.30
C GLY A 163 -10.77 1.47 -8.92
N ALA A 164 -11.67 0.48 -8.84
CA ALA A 164 -12.09 -0.12 -7.57
C ALA A 164 -11.16 -1.28 -7.20
N LEU A 165 -10.67 -1.29 -5.97
CA LEU A 165 -9.91 -2.41 -5.43
C LEU A 165 -10.85 -3.52 -4.92
N HIS A 166 -10.72 -4.74 -5.45
CA HIS A 166 -11.46 -5.89 -4.92
C HIS A 166 -10.65 -6.68 -3.89
N ARG A 167 -11.33 -7.06 -2.80
CA ARG A 167 -10.79 -7.99 -1.80
C ARG A 167 -10.67 -9.39 -2.40
N CYS A 168 -9.47 -9.81 -2.77
CA CYS A 168 -9.22 -11.22 -3.08
C CYS A 168 -8.90 -11.99 -1.79
N HIS A 169 -9.90 -12.68 -1.24
CA HIS A 169 -9.70 -13.69 -0.18
C HIS A 169 -9.44 -15.10 -0.75
N SER A 170 -9.42 -15.26 -2.08
CA SER A 170 -9.41 -16.59 -2.73
C SER A 170 -8.32 -16.82 -3.77
N THR A 171 -7.65 -15.78 -4.28
CA THR A 171 -6.33 -15.93 -4.93
C THR A 171 -5.26 -15.92 -3.85
N VAL A 172 -5.44 -16.79 -2.87
CA VAL A 172 -4.42 -17.10 -1.89
C VAL A 172 -3.29 -17.72 -2.70
N ILE A 173 -2.21 -16.97 -2.98
CA ILE A 173 -0.92 -17.62 -3.07
C ILE A 173 -0.80 -18.30 -1.70
N PRO A 174 -0.91 -19.64 -1.59
CA PRO A 174 -1.07 -20.35 -0.30
C PRO A 174 -0.04 -19.93 0.74
N ASP A 175 1.10 -19.45 0.24
CA ASP A 175 2.24 -19.02 1.03
C ASP A 175 2.19 -17.56 1.49
N VAL A 176 1.46 -16.65 0.80
CA VAL A 176 1.39 -15.20 1.16
C VAL A 176 0.71 -14.96 2.50
N VAL A 177 -0.22 -15.83 2.87
CA VAL A 177 -0.98 -15.66 4.13
C VAL A 177 -0.12 -15.99 5.36
N ARG A 178 1.04 -16.65 5.19
CA ARG A 178 1.90 -17.07 6.31
C ARG A 178 3.40 -16.94 6.04
N ILE A 179 3.82 -15.88 5.34
CA ILE A 179 5.26 -15.59 5.11
C ILE A 179 5.98 -15.17 6.40
N GLY A 180 5.23 -14.88 7.47
CA GLY A 180 5.75 -14.38 8.75
C GLY A 180 5.70 -12.86 8.83
N ILE A 181 6.41 -12.27 9.80
CA ILE A 181 6.44 -10.83 10.01
C ILE A 181 7.20 -10.19 8.85
N ILE A 182 6.49 -9.46 7.99
CA ILE A 182 7.09 -8.73 6.87
C ILE A 182 7.71 -7.43 7.40
N ARG A 183 8.85 -7.04 6.84
CA ARG A 183 9.52 -5.77 7.18
C ARG A 183 9.77 -4.88 5.99
N SER A 184 9.91 -5.48 4.83
CA SER A 184 10.08 -4.77 3.56
C SER A 184 9.65 -5.69 2.44
N ALA A 185 9.14 -5.09 1.39
CA ALA A 185 8.80 -5.74 0.14
C ALA A 185 9.36 -4.89 -1.00
N LEU A 186 9.94 -5.54 -2.01
CA LEU A 186 10.48 -4.89 -3.19
C LEU A 186 10.09 -5.72 -4.41
N TRP A 187 9.60 -5.05 -5.45
CA TRP A 187 9.37 -5.65 -6.76
C TRP A 187 10.64 -5.54 -7.60
N SER A 188 11.11 -6.66 -8.14
CA SER A 188 12.31 -6.74 -8.97
C SER A 188 12.20 -7.88 -9.97
N ASP A 189 12.67 -7.63 -11.20
CA ASP A 189 12.83 -8.68 -12.22
C ASP A 189 14.11 -9.47 -11.94
N ILE A 190 13.98 -10.51 -11.11
CA ILE A 190 15.13 -11.27 -10.58
C ILE A 190 15.67 -12.28 -11.60
N ASP A 191 14.84 -12.74 -12.53
CA ASP A 191 15.23 -13.68 -13.59
C ASP A 191 15.36 -13.02 -14.98
N ASN A 192 15.24 -11.69 -15.04
CA ASN A 192 15.48 -10.86 -16.21
C ASN A 192 14.58 -11.24 -17.40
N ASP A 193 13.32 -11.60 -17.13
CA ASP A 193 12.33 -11.98 -18.14
C ASP A 193 11.36 -10.84 -18.50
N GLY A 194 11.58 -9.65 -17.95
CA GLY A 194 10.78 -8.45 -18.15
C GLY A 194 9.53 -8.38 -17.26
N ARG A 195 9.35 -9.32 -16.31
CA ARG A 195 8.24 -9.28 -15.33
C ARG A 195 8.76 -9.07 -13.93
N LEU A 196 8.15 -8.13 -13.21
CA LEU A 196 8.51 -7.87 -11.82
C LEU A 196 8.01 -9.02 -10.92
N ILE A 197 8.89 -9.52 -10.05
CA ILE A 197 8.58 -10.48 -8.98
C ILE A 197 8.75 -9.76 -7.65
N SER A 198 7.88 -10.00 -6.67
CA SER A 198 8.09 -9.46 -5.33
C SER A 198 9.13 -10.32 -4.61
N SER A 199 10.28 -9.72 -4.38
CA SER A 199 11.16 -10.12 -3.28
C SER A 199 10.61 -9.53 -1.98
N LEU A 200 10.17 -10.41 -1.09
CA LEU A 200 9.68 -10.07 0.23
C LEU A 200 10.77 -10.37 1.25
N MET A 201 11.05 -9.42 2.15
CA MET A 201 11.90 -9.65 3.32
C MET A 201 11.01 -9.87 4.53
N ALA A 202 10.87 -11.14 4.93
CA ALA A 202 10.11 -11.55 6.11
C ALA A 202 11.08 -12.04 7.20
N SER A 203 11.09 -11.36 8.35
CA SER A 203 11.88 -11.78 9.54
C SER A 203 13.36 -12.09 9.26
N GLY A 204 13.99 -11.39 8.32
CA GLY A 204 15.40 -11.60 7.93
C GLY A 204 15.62 -12.76 6.94
N CYS A 205 14.57 -13.42 6.48
CA CYS A 205 14.62 -14.40 5.39
C CYS A 205 14.03 -13.80 4.10
N PRO A 206 14.76 -13.87 2.97
CA PRO A 206 14.19 -13.52 1.68
C PRO A 206 13.15 -14.60 1.27
N TYR A 207 11.97 -14.15 0.88
CA TYR A 207 10.90 -14.96 0.32
C TYR A 207 10.52 -14.38 -1.05
N HIS A 208 10.28 -15.23 -2.03
CA HIS A 208 9.89 -14.79 -3.37
C HIS A 208 8.48 -15.28 -3.66
N LEU A 209 7.60 -14.38 -4.10
CA LEU A 209 6.29 -14.81 -4.56
C LEU A 209 6.44 -15.61 -5.87
N PRO A 210 5.82 -16.79 -5.97
CA PRO A 210 5.83 -17.56 -7.20
C PRO A 210 5.11 -16.78 -8.30
N LYS A 211 5.68 -16.72 -9.51
CA LYS A 211 5.06 -16.05 -10.66
C LYS A 211 3.66 -16.56 -10.95
N HIS A 212 2.75 -15.65 -11.30
CA HIS A 212 1.45 -16.01 -11.80
C HIS A 212 1.57 -16.78 -13.14
N ARG A 213 1.16 -18.05 -13.18
CA ARG A 213 1.11 -18.84 -14.43
C ARG A 213 -0.18 -18.49 -15.19
N SER A 214 -0.03 -18.08 -16.44
CA SER A 214 -1.09 -17.64 -17.37
C SER A 214 -2.26 -18.63 -17.58
N GLU A 215 -2.15 -19.87 -17.14
CA GLU A 215 -3.21 -20.89 -17.25
C GLU A 215 -4.44 -20.61 -16.36
N VAL A 216 -4.36 -19.67 -15.41
CA VAL A 216 -5.48 -19.31 -14.51
C VAL A 216 -6.39 -18.21 -15.10
N ARG A 217 -6.11 -17.70 -16.32
CA ARG A 217 -6.93 -16.69 -17.05
C ARG A 217 -8.45 -16.94 -17.07
N LYS A 218 -8.91 -18.16 -16.81
CA LYS A 218 -10.35 -18.53 -16.84
C LYS A 218 -11.09 -18.43 -15.50
N ARG A 219 -10.44 -18.17 -14.36
CA ARG A 219 -11.13 -18.06 -13.06
C ARG A 219 -11.37 -16.62 -12.58
N PHE A 220 -10.84 -15.62 -13.28
CA PHE A 220 -10.90 -14.20 -12.89
C PHE A 220 -12.18 -13.45 -13.32
N ARG A 221 -13.33 -14.14 -13.42
CA ARG A 221 -14.62 -13.44 -13.37
C ARG A 221 -15.10 -13.50 -11.94
N CYS A 222 -14.94 -12.39 -11.22
CA CYS A 222 -15.69 -12.15 -9.99
C CYS A 222 -17.16 -12.53 -10.27
N GLY A 223 -17.68 -13.46 -9.49
CA GLY A 223 -18.96 -14.09 -9.76
C GLY A 223 -20.06 -13.04 -9.89
N ARG A 224 -20.73 -13.01 -11.05
CA ARG A 224 -22.05 -12.38 -11.15
C ARG A 224 -23.01 -13.23 -10.33
N THR A 225 -23.54 -12.66 -9.26
CA THR A 225 -24.90 -12.98 -8.78
C THR A 225 -25.76 -11.76 -9.01
#